data_AF-F4PFY4-F1
#
_entry.id   AF-F4PFY4-F1
#
_cell.length_a   1.000
_cell.length_b   1.000
_cell.length_c   1.000
_cell.angle_alpha   90.00
_cell.angle_beta   90.00
_cell.angle_gamma   90.00
#
_symmetry.space_group_name_H-M   'P 1'
#
loop_
_entity.id
_entity.type
_entity.pdbx_description
1 polymer ?
#
loop_
_entity_poly.entity_id
_entity_poly.type
_entity_poly.pdbx_seq_one_letter_code
_entity_poly.pdbx_strand_id
1 'polypeptide(L)' 'MEMQFEESLSLLNMKTGEIVLVTSEDLRAAEDEKPFDHLAEWEQENRKIAIDVVENFEII' A
#
# COMPACT_ATOMS: atom_id res chain seq x y z
N MET A 1 0.58 4.28 -26.83
CA MET A 1 0.79 3.11 -25.96
C MET A 1 0.90 3.68 -24.56
N GLU A 2 -0.22 3.77 -23.86
CA GLU A 2 -0.21 4.17 -22.45
C GLU A 2 0.29 2.95 -21.69
N MET A 3 1.60 2.92 -21.43
CA MET A 3 2.14 2.04 -20.41
C MET A 3 1.50 2.53 -19.11
N GLN A 4 0.41 1.88 -18.70
CA GLN A 4 -0.03 1.92 -17.30
C GLN A 4 1.11 1.26 -16.54
N PHE A 5 2.10 2.07 -16.16
CA PHE A 5 3.04 1.67 -15.14
C PHE A 5 2.17 1.43 -13.91
N GLU A 6 2.12 0.19 -13.42
CA GLU A 6 1.78 -0.03 -12.02
C GLU A 6 2.81 0.78 -11.23
N GLU A 7 2.43 2.01 -10.86
CA GLU A 7 3.25 2.89 -10.04
C GLU A 7 3.40 2.21 -8.69
N SER A 8 4.52 1.51 -8.55
CA SER A 8 4.98 0.93 -7.31
C SER A 8 5.78 1.99 -6.57
N LEU A 9 5.22 2.44 -5.46
CA LEU A 9 5.81 3.40 -4.55
C LEU A 9 6.66 2.64 -3.53
N SER A 10 7.94 2.99 -3.45
CA SER A 10 8.79 2.55 -2.34
C SER A 10 8.56 3.48 -1.15
N LEU A 11 7.94 2.98 -0.10
CA LEU A 11 7.71 3.71 1.15
C LEU A 11 8.68 3.21 2.21
N LEU A 12 9.10 4.09 3.11
CA LEU A 12 9.85 3.71 4.30
C LEU A 12 8.86 3.59 5.47
N ASN A 13 8.74 2.40 6.03
CA ASN A 13 8.00 2.21 7.26
C ASN A 13 8.79 2.87 8.41
N MET A 14 8.31 3.99 8.92
CA MET A 14 8.97 4.73 10.00
C MET A 14 8.91 4.03 11.36
N LYS A 15 8.01 3.04 11.54
CA LYS A 15 7.90 2.24 12.76
C LYS A 15 8.92 1.11 12.79
N THR A 16 9.14 0.42 11.67
CA THR A 16 10.07 -0.73 11.58
C THR A 16 11.43 -0.39 10.97
N GLY A 17 11.52 0.70 10.21
CA GLY A 17 12.70 1.09 9.43
C GLY A 17 12.85 0.32 8.11
N GLU A 18 11.83 -0.43 7.69
CA GLU A 18 11.88 -1.25 6.48
C GLU A 18 11.35 -0.52 5.25
N ILE A 19 11.97 -0.75 4.09
CA ILE A 19 11.47 -0.25 2.81
C ILE A 19 10.46 -1.25 2.29
N VAL A 20 9.25 -0.76 2.07
CA VAL A 20 8.10 -1.54 1.62
C VAL A 20 7.67 -1.02 0.25
N LEU A 21 7.37 -1.93 -0.66
CA LEU A 21 6.90 -1.58 -2.00
C LEU A 21 5.39 -1.74 -2.02
N VAL A 22 4.66 -0.64 -2.20
CA VAL A 22 3.20 -0.65 -2.33
C VAL A 22 2.80 -0.12 -3.68
N THR A 23 1.74 -0.66 -4.27
CA THR A 23 1.22 -0.13 -5.53
C THR A 23 0.22 1.00 -5.28
N SER A 24 0.03 1.86 -6.27
CA SER A 24 -1.08 2.83 -6.25
C SER A 24 -2.45 2.14 -6.15
N GLU A 25 -2.57 0.92 -6.67
CA GLU A 25 -3.78 0.11 -6.50
C GLU A 25 -3.98 -0.33 -5.05
N ASP A 26 -2.92 -0.72 -4.35
CA ASP A 26 -2.99 -1.10 -2.93
C ASP A 26 -3.39 0.07 -2.04
N LEU A 27 -2.85 1.27 -2.32
CA LEU A 27 -3.25 2.49 -1.62
C LEU A 27 -4.73 2.80 -1.87
N ARG A 28 -5.16 2.78 -3.15
CA ARG A 28 -6.56 3.05 -3.48
C ARG A 28 -7.50 2.00 -2.89
N ALA A 29 -7.09 0.74 -2.88
CA ALA A 29 -7.87 -0.35 -2.30
C ALA A 29 -7.88 -0.31 -0.77
N ALA A 30 -6.85 0.25 -0.13
CA ALA A 30 -6.85 0.58 1.29
C ALA A 30 -7.82 1.74 1.60
N GLU A 31 -7.82 2.80 0.79
CA GLU A 31 -8.77 3.93 0.91
C GLU A 31 -10.23 3.49 0.72
N ASP A 32 -10.51 2.58 -0.22
CA ASP A 32 -11.84 2.00 -0.46
C ASP A 32 -12.21 0.88 0.55
N GLU A 33 -11.37 0.62 1.57
CA GLU A 33 -11.55 -0.45 2.56
C GLU A 33 -11.84 -1.83 1.92
N LYS A 34 -11.22 -2.12 0.76
CA LYS A 34 -11.49 -3.36 0.03
C LYS A 34 -10.97 -4.56 0.81
N PRO A 35 -11.77 -5.64 0.93
CA PRO A 35 -11.33 -6.86 1.60
C PRO A 35 -10.13 -7.46 0.87
N PHE A 36 -9.09 -7.82 1.61
CA PHE A 36 -7.84 -8.38 1.08
C PHE A 36 -7.56 -9.79 1.58
N ASP A 37 -8.46 -10.38 2.38
CA ASP A 37 -8.30 -11.73 2.94
C ASP A 37 -8.21 -12.84 1.88
N HIS A 38 -8.60 -12.54 0.65
CA HIS A 38 -8.55 -13.44 -0.49
C HIS A 38 -7.22 -13.40 -1.25
N LEU A 39 -6.34 -12.44 -0.93
CA LEU A 39 -5.03 -12.27 -1.57
C LEU A 39 -3.97 -13.15 -0.88
N ALA A 40 -2.80 -13.30 -1.51
CA ALA A 40 -1.70 -14.03 -0.90
C ALA A 40 -1.16 -13.29 0.33
N GLU A 41 -0.51 -13.99 1.27
CA GLU A 41 -0.02 -13.39 2.53
C GLU A 41 0.87 -12.16 2.31
N TRP A 42 1.72 -12.18 1.27
CA TRP A 42 2.58 -11.04 0.90
C TRP A 42 1.78 -9.82 0.39
N GLU A 43 0.68 -10.05 -0.32
CA GLU A 43 -0.25 -8.99 -0.77
C GLU A 43 -1.07 -8.45 0.40
N GLN A 44 -1.48 -9.33 1.33
CA GLN A 44 -2.18 -8.92 2.54
C GLN A 44 -1.28 -8.05 3.43
N GLU A 45 0.00 -8.39 3.53
CA GLU A 45 0.99 -7.59 4.25
C GLU A 45 1.15 -6.21 3.60
N ASN A 46 1.31 -6.15 2.27
CA ASN A 46 1.33 -4.90 1.51
C ASN A 46 0.06 -4.07 1.72
N ARG A 47 -1.12 -4.71 1.77
CA ARG A 47 -2.38 -4.00 2.00
C ARG A 47 -2.47 -3.44 3.42
N LYS A 48 -2.04 -4.19 4.44
CA LYS A 48 -1.99 -3.70 5.83
C LYS A 48 -1.08 -2.48 5.95
N ILE A 49 0.07 -2.52 5.29
CA ILE A 49 1.00 -1.40 5.21
C ILE A 49 0.35 -0.22 4.51
N ALA A 50 -0.31 -0.43 3.37
CA ALA A 50 -1.02 0.61 2.64
C ALA A 50 -2.13 1.26 3.48
N ILE A 51 -2.88 0.47 4.26
CA ILE A 51 -3.88 0.97 5.22
C ILE A 51 -3.20 1.80 6.32
N ASP A 52 -2.13 1.30 6.94
CA ASP A 52 -1.39 2.05 7.97
C ASP A 52 -0.86 3.38 7.41
N VAL A 53 -0.40 3.39 6.16
CA VAL A 53 0.04 4.60 5.45
C VAL A 53 -1.13 5.56 5.25
N VAL A 54 -2.27 5.10 4.73
CA VAL A 54 -3.46 5.94 4.49
C VAL A 54 -4.02 6.49 5.80
N GLU A 55 -4.10 5.67 6.86
CA GLU A 55 -4.62 6.07 8.16
C GLU A 55 -3.66 6.99 8.94
N ASN A 56 -2.34 6.85 8.75
CA ASN A 56 -1.33 7.66 9.45
C ASN A 56 -0.72 8.79 8.59
N PHE A 57 -1.16 9.00 7.35
CA PHE A 57 -0.73 10.15 6.54
C PHE A 57 -1.35 11.44 7.12
N GLU A 58 -0.66 12.08 8.05
CA GLU A 58 -1.03 13.42 8.52
C GLU A 58 -0.76 14.43 7.39
N ILE A 59 -1.83 15.04 6.86
CA ILE A 59 -1.74 16.25 6.04
C ILE A 59 -1.29 17.38 6.98
N ILE A 60 -0.01 17.74 6.92
CA ILE A 60 0.54 18.95 7.56
C ILE A 60 0.12 20.21 6.81
#